data_AF-A0A8H7ULG1-F1
#
_entry.id   AF-A0A8H7ULG1-F1
#
_cell.length_a   1.000
_cell.length_b   1.000
_cell.length_c   1.000
_cell.angle_alpha   90.00
_cell.angle_beta   90.00
_cell.angle_gamma   90.00
#
_symmetry.space_group_name_H-M   'P 1'
#
loop_
_entity.id
_entity.type
_entity.pdbx_description
1 polymer ?
#
loop_
_entity_poly.entity_id
_entity_poly.type
_entity_poly.pdbx_seq_one_letter_code
_entity_poly.pdbx_strand_id
1 'polypeptide(L)'
;MAFRSVRKRDNDISPYHKPNYGSGYPEHPSIKKTKLDTWSLEYLLRNPESTLADIDLKTIICPASFQILPPQDRSDLLEYLPYFVKVFVRRAVSPSDAIISRTETTIRPKSDQETLQLRLDPNWEEMPDKSLWNDEGFFEAMVQWQELLKSGQFLHTSNDLDLTNDEDKNLAFDAYWGDLGEREKMHNVAGDSKNITLKDMCRLELIKVNDVLIYKRNFSASKVIVDLSMQVVKASGSSGLSIQLGGQVYEDFETPTALETKILDYHGRVTKEKRPNGNAFKSIRLVRNNKDMGRLFDIRKGLL
;
A
#
# COMPACT_ATOMS: atom_id res chain seq x y z
N MET A 1 66.65 47.15 2.90
CA MET A 1 67.14 46.09 3.82
C MET A 1 67.22 46.69 5.22
N ALA A 2 66.42 46.19 6.17
CA ALA A 2 66.36 46.69 7.53
C ALA A 2 66.66 45.56 8.53
N PHE A 3 67.57 45.81 9.47
CA PHE A 3 67.93 44.89 10.56
C PHE A 3 67.74 45.56 11.93
N ARG A 4 67.01 44.81 12.78
CA ARG A 4 66.97 44.68 14.26
C ARG A 4 67.70 45.69 15.16
N SER A 5 67.03 46.01 16.28
CA SER A 5 67.68 46.29 17.58
C SER A 5 66.99 45.54 18.72
N VAL A 6 67.73 45.32 19.81
CA VAL A 6 67.66 44.27 20.82
C VAL A 6 67.16 44.79 22.20
N ARG A 7 66.40 43.91 22.89
CA ARG A 7 66.12 43.72 24.35
C ARG A 7 66.43 44.81 25.39
N LYS A 8 65.51 44.95 26.35
CA LYS A 8 65.79 45.17 27.79
C LYS A 8 64.92 44.27 28.70
N ARG A 9 65.51 43.91 29.84
CA ARG A 9 64.99 43.17 31.01
C ARG A 9 64.63 44.17 32.12
N ASP A 10 63.78 43.78 33.05
CA ASP A 10 63.80 44.16 34.50
C ASP A 10 63.14 42.97 35.26
N ASN A 11 63.80 42.27 36.21
CA ASN A 11 64.03 42.58 37.64
C ASN A 11 62.69 42.75 38.40
N ASP A 12 62.40 42.17 39.56
CA ASP A 12 63.07 41.28 40.51
C ASP A 12 61.98 40.90 41.57
N ILE A 13 62.33 40.11 42.59
CA ILE A 13 61.61 39.87 43.87
C ILE A 13 60.88 38.52 44.03
N SER A 14 61.44 37.76 44.97
CA SER A 14 60.99 36.56 45.69
C SER A 14 60.91 36.94 47.19
N PRO A 15 60.57 36.09 48.17
CA PRO A 15 59.42 35.20 48.37
C PRO A 15 58.77 35.41 49.77
N TYR A 16 57.45 35.36 49.93
CA TYR A 16 56.87 35.05 51.26
C TYR A 16 55.56 34.24 51.16
N HIS A 17 55.64 33.04 51.76
CA HIS A 17 54.61 32.17 52.34
C HIS A 17 53.13 32.35 51.96
N LYS A 18 52.58 31.31 51.31
CA LYS A 18 51.14 31.05 51.22
C LYS A 18 50.64 30.41 52.52
N PRO A 19 49.61 30.96 53.19
CA PRO A 19 48.80 30.16 54.09
C PRO A 19 47.85 29.28 53.27
N ASN A 20 47.84 28.00 53.63
CA ASN A 20 46.96 26.99 53.09
C ASN A 20 45.57 27.16 53.71
N TYR A 21 44.60 27.67 52.94
CA TYR A 21 43.18 27.54 53.26
C TYR A 21 42.57 26.52 52.30
N GLY A 22 42.41 25.30 52.79
CA GLY A 22 41.39 24.41 52.24
C GLY A 22 40.01 24.95 52.60
N SER A 23 39.13 25.05 51.62
CA SER A 23 37.75 24.54 51.66
C SER A 23 36.93 25.10 50.52
N GLY A 24 36.31 24.18 49.77
CA GLY A 24 34.94 24.34 49.33
C GLY A 24 34.65 25.40 48.27
N TYR A 25 35.18 25.21 47.05
CA TYR A 25 34.32 25.55 45.92
C TYR A 25 33.18 24.52 45.90
N PRO A 26 31.90 24.93 45.89
CA PRO A 26 30.84 23.97 45.63
C PRO A 26 31.12 23.40 44.24
N GLU A 27 31.50 22.12 44.19
CA GLU A 27 31.43 21.37 42.95
C GLU A 27 30.01 21.60 42.42
N HIS A 28 29.91 22.29 41.28
CA HIS A 28 28.69 22.28 40.51
C HIS A 28 28.31 20.80 40.36
N PRO A 29 27.09 20.39 40.75
CA PRO A 29 26.70 19.01 40.60
C PRO A 29 26.92 18.69 39.13
N SER A 30 27.88 17.80 38.87
CA SER A 30 28.06 17.22 37.55
C SER A 30 26.68 16.73 37.19
N ILE A 31 26.02 17.40 36.23
CA ILE A 31 24.73 16.97 35.72
C ILE A 31 25.03 15.58 35.20
N LYS A 32 24.71 14.57 36.02
CA LYS A 32 24.71 13.19 35.59
C LYS A 32 23.75 13.24 34.43
N LYS A 33 24.27 13.11 33.20
CA LYS A 33 23.44 12.90 32.03
C LYS A 33 22.63 11.65 32.39
N THR A 34 21.39 11.85 32.82
CA THR A 34 20.47 10.77 33.08
C THR A 34 20.45 10.00 31.78
N LYS A 35 20.99 8.77 31.77
CA LYS A 35 20.93 7.94 30.57
C LYS A 35 19.44 7.89 30.20
N LEU A 36 19.08 8.47 29.05
CA LEU A 36 17.73 8.32 28.54
C LEU A 36 17.45 6.82 28.49
N ASP A 37 16.29 6.42 28.99
CA ASP A 37 15.84 5.05 28.87
C ASP A 37 15.76 4.71 27.38
N THR A 38 16.60 3.77 26.94
CA THR A 38 16.71 3.34 25.55
C THR A 38 15.44 2.67 25.04
N TRP A 39 14.51 2.32 25.94
CA TRP A 39 13.20 1.75 25.62
C TRP A 39 12.05 2.74 25.81
N SER A 40 12.32 3.98 26.21
CA SER A 40 11.29 5.01 26.22
C SER A 40 10.79 5.29 24.81
N LEU A 41 9.48 5.55 24.66
CA LEU A 41 8.87 5.90 23.37
C LEU A 41 9.56 7.10 22.74
N GLU A 42 9.92 8.10 23.54
CA GLU A 42 10.64 9.28 23.08
C GLU A 42 12.00 8.92 22.48
N TYR A 43 12.79 8.08 23.15
CA TYR A 43 14.06 7.62 22.61
C TYR A 43 13.87 6.79 21.34
N LEU A 44 12.93 5.84 21.36
CA LEU A 44 12.70 4.92 20.25
C LEU A 44 12.25 5.64 18.97
N LEU A 45 11.37 6.64 19.11
CA LEU A 45 10.75 7.33 17.97
C LEU A 45 11.52 8.57 17.51
N ARG A 46 12.47 9.08 18.29
CA ARG A 46 13.19 10.33 17.95
C ARG A 46 14.69 10.19 17.82
N ASN A 47 15.31 9.24 18.50
CA ASN A 47 16.75 9.12 18.51
C ASN A 47 17.26 8.37 17.26
N PRO A 48 18.20 8.92 16.48
CA PRO A 48 18.79 8.21 15.34
C PRO A 48 19.54 6.94 15.74
N GLU A 49 19.99 6.82 16.99
CA GLU A 49 20.63 5.64 17.58
C GLU A 49 19.62 4.62 18.14
N SER A 50 18.32 4.87 17.98
CA SER A 50 17.27 3.94 18.35
C SER A 50 17.39 2.60 17.63
N THR A 51 16.99 1.52 18.29
CA THR A 51 16.89 0.20 17.66
C THR A 51 15.90 0.19 16.49
N LEU A 52 14.91 1.09 16.49
CA LEU A 52 13.96 1.25 15.38
C LEU A 52 14.61 1.80 14.11
N ALA A 53 15.77 2.44 14.20
CA ALA A 53 16.48 2.92 13.02
C ALA A 53 16.98 1.76 12.16
N ASP A 54 17.43 0.66 12.77
CA ASP A 54 18.14 -0.41 12.04
C ASP A 54 17.39 -1.74 11.95
N ILE A 55 16.34 -1.95 12.76
CA ILE A 55 15.53 -3.15 12.69
C ILE A 55 14.66 -3.18 11.43
N ASP A 56 14.39 -4.38 10.88
CA ASP A 56 13.40 -4.53 9.82
C ASP A 56 12.00 -4.29 10.40
N LEU A 57 11.40 -3.12 10.11
CA LEU A 57 10.08 -2.75 10.61
C LEU A 57 8.99 -3.74 10.17
N LYS A 58 9.17 -4.52 9.10
CA LYS A 58 8.19 -5.55 8.70
C LYS A 58 8.05 -6.66 9.73
N THR A 59 9.06 -6.87 10.55
CA THR A 59 9.02 -7.84 11.66
C THR A 59 8.21 -7.33 12.85
N ILE A 60 8.10 -6.00 12.99
CA ILE A 60 7.38 -5.35 14.08
C ILE A 60 5.97 -4.95 13.65
N ILE A 61 5.84 -4.28 12.51
CA ILE A 61 4.59 -3.80 11.93
C ILE A 61 4.03 -4.89 11.02
N CYS A 62 3.40 -5.89 11.64
CA CYS A 62 2.87 -7.06 10.94
C CYS A 62 1.51 -7.48 11.51
N PRO A 63 0.77 -8.37 10.80
CA PRO A 63 -0.54 -8.83 11.26
C PRO A 63 -0.53 -9.44 12.66
N ALA A 64 0.54 -10.16 13.01
CA ALA A 64 0.66 -10.80 14.32
C ALA A 64 0.78 -9.76 15.43
N SER A 65 1.63 -8.74 15.23
CA SER A 65 1.77 -7.63 16.17
C SER A 65 0.50 -6.81 16.31
N PHE A 66 -0.28 -6.64 15.24
CA PHE A 66 -1.58 -5.97 15.32
C PHE A 66 -2.59 -6.78 16.16
N GLN A 67 -2.61 -8.10 16.02
CA GLN A 67 -3.56 -8.97 16.75
C GLN A 67 -3.29 -9.06 18.25
N ILE A 68 -2.04 -8.89 18.69
CA ILE A 68 -1.70 -8.91 20.12
C ILE A 68 -2.07 -7.61 20.84
N LEU A 69 -2.38 -6.53 20.11
CA LEU A 69 -2.78 -5.25 20.72
C LEU A 69 -4.15 -5.39 21.40
N PRO A 70 -4.40 -4.65 22.49
CA PRO A 70 -5.72 -4.51 23.09
C PRO A 70 -6.78 -4.09 22.06
N PRO A 71 -8.06 -4.51 22.21
CA PRO A 71 -9.11 -4.13 21.26
C PRO A 71 -9.29 -2.62 21.09
N GLN A 72 -9.06 -1.83 22.15
CA GLN A 72 -9.11 -0.38 22.09
C GLN A 72 -8.00 0.18 21.20
N ASP A 73 -6.75 -0.19 21.45
CA ASP A 73 -5.59 0.24 20.66
C ASP A 73 -5.72 -0.17 19.19
N ARG A 74 -6.31 -1.34 18.91
CA ARG A 74 -6.62 -1.74 17.52
C ARG A 74 -7.65 -0.83 16.89
N SER A 75 -8.71 -0.47 17.62
CA SER A 75 -9.73 0.47 17.15
C SER A 75 -9.12 1.83 16.84
N ASP A 76 -8.32 2.36 17.77
CA ASP A 76 -7.67 3.67 17.63
C ASP A 76 -6.70 3.65 16.43
N LEU A 77 -5.87 2.62 16.28
CA LEU A 77 -5.00 2.46 15.10
C LEU A 77 -5.78 2.36 13.78
N LEU A 78 -6.94 1.69 13.79
CA LEU A 78 -7.79 1.61 12.62
C LEU A 78 -8.33 2.98 12.23
N GLU A 79 -8.55 3.93 13.15
CA GLU A 79 -9.02 5.27 12.80
C GLU A 79 -8.02 6.04 11.91
N TYR A 80 -6.72 5.82 12.10
CA TYR A 80 -5.66 6.43 11.28
C TYR A 80 -5.52 5.82 9.90
N LEU A 81 -6.03 4.60 9.70
CA LEU A 81 -6.02 3.97 8.38
C LEU A 81 -7.16 4.52 7.53
N PRO A 82 -6.97 4.69 6.21
CA PRO A 82 -8.08 5.00 5.33
C PRO A 82 -9.09 3.87 5.27
N TYR A 83 -10.35 4.22 5.06
CA TYR A 83 -11.46 3.27 5.02
C TYR A 83 -11.21 2.09 4.07
N PHE A 84 -10.56 2.36 2.94
CA PHE A 84 -10.39 1.37 1.91
C PHE A 84 -9.33 0.29 2.18
N VAL A 85 -8.42 0.51 3.13
CA VAL A 85 -7.52 -0.56 3.58
C VAL A 85 -8.11 -1.36 4.73
N LYS A 86 -9.38 -1.12 5.09
CA LYS A 86 -10.10 -1.84 6.14
C LYS A 86 -11.07 -2.85 5.55
N VAL A 87 -11.24 -3.93 6.28
CA VAL A 87 -12.21 -4.98 6.00
C VAL A 87 -12.87 -5.44 7.29
N PHE A 88 -14.07 -5.99 7.18
CA PHE A 88 -14.71 -6.70 8.27
C PHE A 88 -14.51 -8.19 8.08
N VAL A 89 -13.97 -8.84 9.11
CA VAL A 89 -13.75 -10.29 9.13
C VAL A 89 -14.71 -10.91 10.14
N ARG A 90 -15.32 -12.03 9.75
CA ARG A 90 -16.24 -12.74 10.64
C ARG A 90 -15.47 -13.39 11.79
N ARG A 91 -15.86 -13.11 13.04
CA ARG A 91 -15.36 -13.82 14.22
C ARG A 91 -15.79 -15.28 14.15
N ALA A 92 -14.85 -16.19 14.34
CA ALA A 92 -15.17 -17.61 14.44
C ALA A 92 -15.80 -17.87 15.81
N VAL A 93 -17.10 -18.19 15.82
CA VAL A 93 -17.88 -18.37 17.05
C VAL A 93 -17.83 -19.84 17.52
N SER A 94 -17.40 -20.78 16.67
CA SER A 94 -17.29 -22.21 16.99
C SER A 94 -16.23 -22.93 16.15
N PRO A 95 -15.58 -24.00 16.66
CA PRO A 95 -14.65 -24.84 15.88
C PRO A 95 -15.27 -25.44 14.61
N SER A 96 -16.60 -25.63 14.59
CA SER A 96 -17.33 -26.16 13.44
C SER A 96 -17.51 -25.14 12.30
N ASP A 97 -17.42 -23.82 12.60
CA ASP A 97 -17.51 -22.75 11.60
C ASP A 97 -16.21 -22.57 10.79
N ALA A 98 -15.10 -23.16 11.25
CA ALA A 98 -13.80 -23.13 10.57
C ALA A 98 -13.78 -23.94 9.25
N ILE A 99 -14.82 -24.73 8.99
CA ILE A 99 -14.96 -25.61 7.80
C ILE A 99 -15.67 -24.88 6.64
N ILE A 100 -16.32 -23.74 6.87
CA ILE A 100 -16.96 -22.95 5.81
C ILE A 100 -15.87 -22.31 4.95
N SER A 101 -15.97 -22.50 3.62
CA SER A 101 -14.93 -22.17 2.65
C SER A 101 -14.41 -20.72 2.79
N ARG A 102 -13.09 -20.56 2.72
CA ARG A 102 -12.28 -19.33 2.89
C ARG A 102 -12.58 -18.17 1.92
N THR A 103 -13.71 -18.17 1.22
CA THR A 103 -14.05 -17.14 0.23
C THR A 103 -15.21 -16.21 0.65
N GLU A 104 -15.91 -16.48 1.77
CA GLU A 104 -17.08 -15.71 2.24
C GLU A 104 -16.89 -15.07 3.64
N THR A 105 -15.66 -14.96 4.15
CA THR A 105 -15.38 -14.53 5.53
C THR A 105 -14.95 -13.06 5.68
N THR A 106 -14.92 -12.29 4.59
CA THR A 106 -14.40 -10.92 4.60
C THR A 106 -15.28 -10.00 3.75
N ILE A 107 -15.72 -8.88 4.32
CA ILE A 107 -16.57 -7.89 3.66
C ILE A 107 -15.85 -6.55 3.63
N ARG A 108 -15.88 -5.91 2.46
CA ARG A 108 -15.59 -4.49 2.30
C ARG A 108 -16.94 -3.77 2.27
N PRO A 109 -17.25 -2.93 3.25
CA PRO A 109 -18.51 -2.22 3.23
C PRO A 109 -18.53 -1.26 2.03
N LYS A 110 -19.71 -0.98 1.49
CA LYS A 110 -19.90 -0.17 0.29
C LYS A 110 -20.43 1.23 0.61
N SER A 111 -20.77 1.48 1.87
CA SER A 111 -21.31 2.74 2.35
C SER A 111 -21.06 2.90 3.86
N ASP A 112 -21.08 4.14 4.34
CA ASP A 112 -20.93 4.44 5.77
C ASP A 112 -22.01 3.78 6.62
N GLN A 113 -23.23 3.64 6.10
CA GLN A 113 -24.32 2.94 6.80
C GLN A 113 -24.02 1.44 6.97
N GLU A 114 -23.42 0.79 5.97
CA GLU A 114 -23.02 -0.61 6.06
C GLU A 114 -21.87 -0.79 7.04
N THR A 115 -20.92 0.15 7.07
CA THR A 115 -19.83 0.19 8.05
C THR A 115 -20.37 0.29 9.48
N LEU A 116 -21.32 1.20 9.74
CA LEU A 116 -21.94 1.36 11.05
C LEU A 116 -22.70 0.09 11.47
N GLN A 117 -23.41 -0.56 10.55
CA GLN A 117 -24.09 -1.82 10.84
C GLN A 117 -23.11 -2.94 11.21
N LEU A 118 -22.01 -3.07 10.46
CA LEU A 118 -21.00 -4.10 10.71
C LEU A 118 -20.23 -3.85 12.02
N ARG A 119 -20.01 -2.59 12.42
CA ARG A 119 -19.41 -2.27 13.73
C ARG A 119 -20.30 -2.62 14.92
N LEU A 120 -21.61 -2.57 14.74
CA LEU A 120 -22.59 -2.93 15.77
C LEU A 120 -22.81 -4.45 15.89
N ASP A 121 -22.47 -5.22 14.85
CA ASP A 121 -22.63 -6.68 14.85
C ASP A 121 -21.45 -7.36 15.57
N PRO A 122 -21.68 -8.06 16.70
CA PRO A 122 -20.61 -8.70 17.46
C PRO A 122 -19.90 -9.84 16.71
N ASN A 123 -20.49 -10.34 15.62
CA ASN A 123 -19.91 -11.39 14.79
C ASN A 123 -18.87 -10.87 13.79
N TRP A 124 -18.74 -9.55 13.64
CA TRP A 124 -17.78 -8.93 12.74
C TRP A 124 -16.72 -8.17 13.53
N GLU A 125 -15.52 -8.17 12.99
CA GLU A 125 -14.38 -7.42 13.52
C GLU A 125 -13.73 -6.65 12.39
N GLU A 126 -13.58 -5.34 12.58
CA GLU A 126 -12.84 -4.48 11.67
C GLU A 126 -11.35 -4.79 11.78
N MET A 127 -10.69 -4.99 10.65
CA MET A 127 -9.29 -5.39 10.55
C MET A 127 -8.64 -4.72 9.34
N PRO A 128 -7.31 -4.50 9.37
CA PRO A 128 -6.60 -4.11 8.17
C PRO A 128 -6.65 -5.23 7.12
N ASP A 129 -6.83 -4.88 5.85
CA ASP A 129 -6.83 -5.83 4.76
C ASP A 129 -5.47 -6.53 4.63
N LYS A 130 -5.47 -7.79 4.21
CA LYS A 130 -4.24 -8.58 4.00
C LYS A 130 -3.29 -7.96 2.98
N SER A 131 -3.84 -7.19 2.03
CA SER A 131 -3.07 -6.45 1.03
C SER A 131 -2.21 -5.35 1.63
N LEU A 132 -2.65 -4.68 2.70
CA LEU A 132 -1.87 -3.62 3.38
C LEU A 132 -0.48 -4.12 3.78
N TRP A 133 -0.40 -5.33 4.33
CA TRP A 133 0.85 -5.92 4.81
C TRP A 133 1.81 -6.37 3.72
N ASN A 134 1.41 -6.28 2.45
CA ASN A 134 2.25 -6.57 1.28
C ASN A 134 2.31 -5.37 0.33
N ASP A 135 1.80 -4.22 0.76
CA ASP A 135 1.71 -3.03 -0.07
C ASP A 135 3.08 -2.35 -0.17
N GLU A 136 3.52 -2.11 -1.41
CA GLU A 136 4.83 -1.53 -1.69
C GLU A 136 4.94 -0.10 -1.17
N GLY A 137 3.89 0.70 -1.29
CA GLY A 137 3.89 2.08 -0.82
C GLY A 137 3.87 2.17 0.72
N PHE A 138 3.17 1.26 1.39
CA PHE A 138 3.24 1.16 2.85
C PHE A 138 4.66 0.78 3.31
N PHE A 139 5.35 -0.07 2.56
CA PHE A 139 6.74 -0.42 2.82
C PHE A 139 7.70 0.76 2.56
N GLU A 140 7.51 1.50 1.46
CA GLU A 140 8.27 2.69 1.18
C GLU A 140 8.09 3.75 2.27
N ALA A 141 6.87 3.95 2.77
CA ALA A 141 6.59 4.87 3.87
C ALA A 141 7.33 4.47 5.16
N MET A 142 7.40 3.17 5.47
CA MET A 142 8.20 2.67 6.60
C MET A 142 9.70 2.94 6.42
N VAL A 143 10.24 2.66 5.23
CA VAL A 143 11.66 2.91 4.92
C VAL A 143 11.98 4.39 5.02
N GLN A 144 11.15 5.25 4.42
CA GLN A 144 11.29 6.70 4.49
C GLN A 144 11.26 7.17 5.95
N TRP A 145 10.31 6.69 6.76
CA TRP A 145 10.27 7.03 8.19
C TRP A 145 11.56 6.63 8.92
N GLN A 146 12.14 5.46 8.65
CA GLN A 146 13.43 5.06 9.22
C GLN A 146 14.59 5.95 8.75
N GLU A 147 14.61 6.35 7.48
CA GLU A 147 15.62 7.28 6.95
C GLU A 147 15.53 8.65 7.63
N LEU A 148 14.32 9.16 7.83
CA LEU A 148 14.08 10.39 8.58
C LEU A 148 14.55 10.26 10.04
N LEU A 149 14.31 9.11 10.68
CA LEU A 149 14.80 8.82 12.02
C LEU A 149 16.33 8.85 12.07
N LYS A 150 17.01 8.16 11.13
CA LYS A 150 18.47 8.13 11.03
C LYS A 150 19.08 9.50 10.77
N SER A 151 18.40 10.33 9.98
CA SER A 151 18.85 11.69 9.69
C SER A 151 18.77 12.62 10.91
N GLY A 152 18.13 12.18 12.00
CA GLY A 152 17.94 12.97 13.21
C GLY A 152 16.85 14.03 13.09
N GLN A 153 15.98 13.94 12.07
CA GLN A 153 14.95 14.95 11.81
C GLN A 153 13.98 15.10 12.99
N PHE A 154 13.74 14.03 13.75
CA PHE A 154 12.84 14.02 14.90
C PHE A 154 13.46 14.52 16.21
N LEU A 155 14.75 14.87 16.23
CA LEU A 155 15.45 15.31 17.45
C LEU A 155 15.12 16.77 17.84
N HIS A 156 14.68 17.58 16.85
CA HIS A 156 14.46 19.02 17.01
C HIS A 156 12.99 19.43 17.08
N THR A 157 12.04 18.50 16.95
CA THR A 157 10.62 18.79 17.15
C THR A 157 10.35 18.97 18.65
N SER A 158 10.37 20.24 19.09
CA SER A 158 10.27 20.63 20.49
C SER A 158 8.97 20.16 21.15
N ASN A 159 9.14 19.47 22.28
CA ASN A 159 8.28 19.29 23.45
C ASN A 159 6.78 18.94 23.36
N ASP A 160 6.17 18.83 22.19
CA ASP A 160 4.85 18.21 22.08
C ASP A 160 4.99 16.84 21.42
N LEU A 161 4.45 15.82 22.09
CA LEU A 161 4.06 14.55 21.47
C LEU A 161 2.79 14.74 20.61
N ASP A 162 2.50 15.96 20.19
CA ASP A 162 1.41 16.28 19.28
C ASP A 162 1.92 16.08 17.85
N LEU A 163 1.87 14.82 17.41
CA LEU A 163 2.22 14.39 16.05
C LEU A 163 1.23 14.91 14.98
N THR A 164 0.30 15.81 15.33
CA THR A 164 -0.79 16.24 14.46
C THR A 164 -0.49 17.49 13.63
N ASN A 165 0.60 18.20 13.91
CA ASN A 165 0.79 19.58 13.40
C ASN A 165 2.06 19.85 12.59
N ASP A 166 2.72 18.81 12.06
CA ASP A 166 3.77 19.00 11.05
C ASP A 166 3.13 18.92 9.66
N GLU A 167 2.87 20.08 9.04
CA GLU A 167 2.35 20.20 7.67
C GLU A 167 3.18 19.36 6.67
N ASP A 168 4.50 19.24 6.89
CA ASP A 168 5.41 18.44 6.07
C ASP A 168 5.23 16.92 6.23
N LYS A 169 4.78 16.43 7.40
CA LYS A 169 4.47 15.00 7.63
C LYS A 169 3.07 14.64 7.12
N ASN A 170 2.12 15.56 7.32
CA ASN A 170 0.80 15.46 6.71
C ASN A 170 0.91 15.47 5.18
N LEU A 171 1.88 16.17 4.57
CA LEU A 171 2.10 16.15 3.12
C LEU A 171 2.50 14.79 2.56
N ALA A 172 3.43 14.08 3.20
CA ALA A 172 3.82 12.74 2.73
C ALA A 172 2.71 11.70 2.97
N PHE A 173 2.01 11.82 4.11
CA PHE A 173 0.87 11.00 4.47
C PHE A 173 -0.33 11.26 3.53
N ASP A 174 -0.72 12.52 3.30
CA ASP A 174 -1.78 12.94 2.39
C ASP A 174 -1.42 12.67 0.93
N ALA A 175 -0.15 12.78 0.52
CA ALA A 175 0.24 12.42 -0.84
C ALA A 175 0.09 10.91 -1.07
N TYR A 176 0.55 10.10 -0.12
CA TYR A 176 0.49 8.66 -0.22
C TYR A 176 -0.94 8.12 -0.10
N TRP A 177 -1.68 8.52 0.94
CA TRP A 177 -3.06 8.08 1.15
C TRP A 177 -4.06 8.82 0.28
N GLY A 178 -3.73 10.02 -0.19
CA GLY A 178 -4.46 10.75 -1.22
C GLY A 178 -4.34 10.07 -2.57
N ASP A 179 -3.14 9.69 -3.02
CA ASP A 179 -2.95 8.89 -4.24
C ASP A 179 -3.64 7.53 -4.12
N LEU A 180 -3.47 6.84 -2.99
CA LEU A 180 -4.08 5.53 -2.78
C LEU A 180 -5.61 5.63 -2.65
N GLY A 181 -6.11 6.68 -2.01
CA GLY A 181 -7.53 7.02 -1.89
C GLY A 181 -8.16 7.54 -3.18
N GLU A 182 -7.39 8.21 -4.05
CA GLU A 182 -7.76 8.57 -5.41
C GLU A 182 -7.77 7.34 -6.30
N ARG A 183 -6.80 6.43 -6.19
CA ARG A 183 -6.79 5.13 -6.87
C ARG A 183 -7.95 4.25 -6.45
N GLU A 184 -8.38 4.36 -5.19
CA GLU A 184 -9.58 3.72 -4.61
C GLU A 184 -10.90 4.40 -5.01
N LYS A 185 -10.95 5.73 -5.06
CA LYS A 185 -12.07 6.48 -5.66
C LYS A 185 -12.17 6.19 -7.16
N MET A 186 -11.07 6.12 -7.89
CA MET A 186 -10.98 5.59 -9.27
C MET A 186 -11.39 4.11 -9.34
N HIS A 187 -11.32 3.37 -8.23
CA HIS A 187 -11.77 1.99 -8.11
C HIS A 187 -13.28 1.86 -7.94
N ASN A 188 -13.94 2.87 -7.37
CA ASN A 188 -15.38 2.93 -7.12
C ASN A 188 -16.15 3.88 -8.05
N VAL A 189 -15.48 4.71 -8.85
CA VAL A 189 -16.11 5.54 -9.88
C VAL A 189 -16.38 4.67 -11.11
N ALA A 190 -17.58 4.12 -11.17
CA ALA A 190 -18.15 3.59 -12.40
C ALA A 190 -18.33 4.73 -13.42
N GLY A 191 -17.29 5.04 -14.21
CA GLY A 191 -17.36 6.12 -15.19
C GLY A 191 -16.13 6.29 -16.06
N ASP A 192 -14.92 6.31 -15.49
CA ASP A 192 -13.71 6.76 -16.22
C ASP A 192 -12.99 5.67 -17.01
N SER A 193 -13.29 4.40 -16.77
CA SER A 193 -12.81 3.30 -17.62
C SER A 193 -13.48 3.26 -19.01
N LYS A 194 -14.19 4.32 -19.40
CA LYS A 194 -14.80 4.53 -20.72
C LYS A 194 -13.77 4.92 -21.80
N ASN A 195 -12.57 5.39 -21.43
CA ASN A 195 -11.67 6.01 -22.42
C ASN A 195 -10.65 5.07 -23.09
N ILE A 196 -10.31 3.91 -22.50
CA ILE A 196 -9.37 2.95 -23.13
C ILE A 196 -10.17 1.80 -23.77
N THR A 197 -10.29 1.86 -25.09
CA THR A 197 -10.99 0.86 -25.91
C THR A 197 -10.12 -0.37 -26.19
N LEU A 198 -10.71 -1.44 -26.74
CA LEU A 198 -9.93 -2.62 -27.18
C LEU A 198 -8.92 -2.25 -28.29
N LYS A 199 -9.27 -1.28 -29.14
CA LYS A 199 -8.36 -0.70 -30.14
C LYS A 199 -7.19 0.03 -29.48
N ASP A 200 -7.44 0.80 -28.42
CA ASP A 200 -6.37 1.47 -27.67
C ASP A 200 -5.42 0.48 -27.03
N MET A 201 -5.93 -0.63 -26.47
CA MET A 201 -5.08 -1.70 -25.94
C MET A 201 -4.19 -2.34 -27.01
N CYS A 202 -4.67 -2.46 -28.25
CA CYS A 202 -3.84 -2.92 -29.38
C CYS A 202 -2.84 -1.85 -29.82
N ARG A 203 -3.24 -0.58 -29.86
CA ARG A 203 -2.38 0.56 -30.22
C ARG A 203 -1.23 0.77 -29.23
N LEU A 204 -1.51 0.61 -27.94
CA LEU A 204 -0.54 0.73 -26.85
C LEU A 204 0.27 -0.56 -26.63
N GLU A 205 0.18 -1.52 -27.55
CA GLU A 205 0.85 -2.82 -27.47
C GLU A 205 0.59 -3.63 -26.19
N LEU A 206 -0.52 -3.37 -25.49
CA LEU A 206 -0.91 -4.16 -24.32
C LEU A 206 -1.32 -5.57 -24.72
N ILE A 207 -2.01 -5.69 -25.86
CA ILE A 207 -2.36 -6.97 -26.49
C ILE A 207 -1.48 -7.12 -27.74
N LYS A 208 -0.79 -8.26 -27.84
CA LYS A 208 0.15 -8.57 -28.91
C LYS A 208 -0.27 -9.84 -29.64
N VAL A 209 0.23 -9.98 -30.87
CA VAL A 209 0.09 -11.22 -31.64
C VAL A 209 0.74 -12.37 -30.86
N ASN A 210 0.12 -13.54 -30.90
CA ASN A 210 0.44 -14.75 -30.14
C ASN A 210 0.07 -14.74 -28.64
N ASP A 211 -0.55 -13.66 -28.14
CA ASP A 211 -1.16 -13.73 -26.81
C ASP A 211 -2.32 -14.74 -26.79
N VAL A 212 -2.57 -15.32 -25.62
CA VAL A 212 -3.72 -16.19 -25.39
C VAL A 212 -4.72 -15.46 -24.51
N LEU A 213 -5.93 -15.29 -25.01
CA LEU A 213 -7.06 -14.76 -24.24
C LEU A 213 -7.85 -15.93 -23.66
N ILE A 214 -8.12 -15.87 -22.36
CA ILE A 214 -8.92 -16.86 -21.64
C ILE A 214 -10.20 -16.19 -21.16
N TYR A 215 -11.33 -16.64 -21.69
CA TYR A 215 -12.64 -16.23 -21.25
C TYR A 215 -13.20 -17.25 -20.26
N LYS A 216 -13.48 -16.80 -19.03
CA LYS A 216 -14.11 -17.64 -18.01
C LYS A 216 -15.24 -16.90 -17.32
N ARG A 217 -16.47 -17.42 -17.42
CA ARG A 217 -17.64 -16.81 -16.79
C ARG A 217 -18.67 -17.84 -16.36
N ASN A 218 -19.21 -17.66 -15.15
CA ASN A 218 -20.33 -18.43 -14.63
C ASN A 218 -21.66 -17.71 -14.92
N PHE A 219 -22.56 -18.38 -15.63
CA PHE A 219 -23.91 -17.94 -15.90
C PHE A 219 -24.86 -18.66 -14.94
N SER A 220 -24.99 -18.17 -13.71
CA SER A 220 -25.83 -18.80 -12.67
C SER A 220 -27.29 -18.97 -13.10
N ALA A 221 -27.83 -18.00 -13.86
CA ALA A 221 -29.18 -18.06 -14.41
C ALA A 221 -29.38 -19.18 -15.46
N SER A 222 -28.32 -19.60 -16.12
CA SER A 222 -28.34 -20.73 -17.08
C SER A 222 -27.69 -22.00 -16.54
N LYS A 223 -27.11 -21.96 -15.32
CA LYS A 223 -26.26 -23.01 -14.73
C LYS A 223 -25.15 -23.48 -15.69
N VAL A 224 -24.57 -22.57 -16.46
CA VAL A 224 -23.49 -22.86 -17.43
C VAL A 224 -22.24 -22.11 -17.04
N ILE A 225 -21.11 -22.81 -17.00
CA ILE A 225 -19.78 -22.18 -16.94
C ILE A 225 -19.20 -22.24 -18.35
N VAL A 226 -18.80 -21.08 -18.86
CA VAL A 226 -18.07 -20.97 -20.12
C VAL A 226 -16.59 -20.78 -19.77
N ASP A 227 -15.74 -21.64 -20.29
CA ASP A 227 -14.28 -21.59 -20.13
C ASP A 227 -13.65 -21.88 -21.50
N LEU A 228 -13.16 -20.84 -22.18
CA LEU A 228 -12.63 -20.91 -23.54
C LEU A 228 -11.32 -20.13 -23.64
N SER A 229 -10.34 -20.72 -24.35
CA SER A 229 -9.10 -20.06 -24.72
C SER A 229 -9.08 -19.75 -26.22
N MET A 230 -8.47 -18.64 -26.59
CA MET A 230 -8.34 -18.18 -27.97
C MET A 230 -6.99 -17.50 -28.16
N GLN A 231 -6.37 -17.69 -29.31
CA GLN A 231 -5.07 -17.08 -29.62
C GLN A 231 -5.27 -15.80 -30.42
N VAL A 232 -4.52 -14.75 -30.10
CA VAL A 232 -4.50 -13.51 -30.85
C VAL A 232 -3.68 -13.70 -32.12
N VAL A 233 -4.32 -13.63 -33.28
CA VAL A 233 -3.64 -13.76 -34.58
C VAL A 233 -3.28 -12.40 -35.18
N LYS A 234 -4.01 -11.35 -34.80
CA LYS A 234 -3.74 -9.97 -35.24
C LYS A 234 -4.18 -9.01 -34.14
N ALA A 235 -3.34 -8.03 -33.82
CA ALA A 235 -3.67 -6.93 -32.93
C ALA A 235 -3.28 -5.63 -33.63
N SER A 236 -4.27 -4.79 -33.94
CA SER A 236 -4.05 -3.51 -34.60
C SER A 236 -4.88 -2.41 -33.95
N GLY A 237 -4.27 -1.23 -33.75
CA GLY A 237 -4.99 -0.06 -33.26
C GLY A 237 -6.06 0.47 -34.23
N SER A 238 -5.98 0.14 -35.52
CA SER A 238 -6.94 0.60 -36.54
C SER A 238 -8.08 -0.39 -36.77
N SER A 239 -7.75 -1.67 -36.97
CA SER A 239 -8.73 -2.72 -37.29
C SER A 239 -9.21 -3.52 -36.07
N GLY A 240 -8.60 -3.32 -34.90
CA GLY A 240 -8.96 -4.04 -33.68
C GLY A 240 -8.23 -5.38 -33.55
N LEU A 241 -8.88 -6.32 -32.86
CA LEU A 241 -8.31 -7.61 -32.51
C LEU A 241 -8.85 -8.71 -33.41
N SER A 242 -8.02 -9.64 -33.87
CA SER A 242 -8.46 -10.89 -34.49
C SER A 242 -7.96 -12.07 -33.69
N ILE A 243 -8.86 -13.04 -33.47
CA ILE A 243 -8.59 -14.21 -32.65
C ILE A 243 -8.81 -15.50 -33.43
N GLN A 244 -8.09 -16.54 -33.07
CA GLN A 244 -8.33 -17.91 -33.50
C GLN A 244 -9.01 -18.67 -32.36
N LEU A 245 -10.18 -19.24 -32.66
CA LEU A 245 -10.98 -20.02 -31.72
C LEU A 245 -11.49 -21.27 -32.46
N GLY A 246 -11.19 -22.46 -31.92
CA GLY A 246 -11.62 -23.72 -32.53
C GLY A 246 -11.09 -23.98 -33.94
N GLY A 247 -9.91 -23.44 -34.28
CA GLY A 247 -9.30 -23.57 -35.61
C GLY A 247 -9.83 -22.59 -36.66
N GLN A 248 -10.84 -21.78 -36.33
CA GLN A 248 -11.33 -20.70 -37.19
C GLN A 248 -10.78 -19.35 -36.72
N VAL A 249 -10.46 -18.47 -37.68
CA VAL A 249 -10.07 -17.09 -37.40
C VAL A 249 -11.31 -16.21 -37.47
N TYR A 250 -11.48 -15.38 -36.45
CA TYR A 250 -12.49 -14.33 -36.39
C TYR A 250 -11.80 -12.98 -36.31
N GLU A 251 -12.20 -12.07 -37.18
CA GLU A 251 -11.45 -10.84 -37.47
C GLU A 251 -12.13 -9.58 -36.92
N ASP A 252 -11.32 -8.53 -36.79
CA ASP A 252 -11.71 -7.14 -36.56
C ASP A 252 -12.71 -6.88 -35.42
N PHE A 253 -12.43 -7.46 -34.24
CA PHE A 253 -13.12 -7.12 -33.00
C PHE A 253 -12.69 -5.73 -32.52
N GLU A 254 -13.60 -4.77 -32.68
CA GLU A 254 -13.40 -3.40 -32.22
C GLU A 254 -13.79 -3.19 -30.76
N THR A 255 -14.73 -4.00 -30.26
CA THR A 255 -15.25 -3.88 -28.90
C THR A 255 -15.17 -5.20 -28.14
N PRO A 256 -14.95 -5.15 -26.81
CA PRO A 256 -14.95 -6.33 -25.95
C PRO A 256 -16.29 -7.06 -25.95
N THR A 257 -17.39 -6.32 -26.11
CA THR A 257 -18.75 -6.89 -26.19
C THR A 257 -18.93 -7.69 -27.48
N ALA A 258 -18.39 -7.22 -28.61
CA ALA A 258 -18.40 -7.98 -29.86
C ALA A 258 -17.60 -9.28 -29.72
N LEU A 259 -16.44 -9.22 -29.06
CA LEU A 259 -15.63 -10.38 -28.74
C LEU A 259 -16.37 -11.37 -27.82
N GLU A 260 -16.95 -10.91 -26.70
CA GLU A 260 -17.72 -11.77 -25.77
C GLU A 260 -18.93 -12.41 -26.46
N THR A 261 -19.66 -11.63 -27.27
CA THR A 261 -20.80 -12.14 -28.04
C THR A 261 -20.38 -13.29 -28.94
N LYS A 262 -19.24 -13.16 -29.63
CA LYS A 262 -18.75 -14.22 -30.52
C LYS A 262 -18.30 -15.47 -29.76
N ILE A 263 -17.64 -15.29 -28.61
CA ILE A 263 -17.24 -16.40 -27.73
C ILE A 263 -18.48 -17.19 -27.27
N LEU A 264 -19.54 -16.48 -26.88
CA LEU A 264 -20.79 -17.10 -26.43
C LEU A 264 -21.58 -17.73 -27.57
N ASP A 265 -21.56 -17.13 -28.77
CA ASP A 265 -22.13 -17.72 -29.98
C ASP A 265 -21.43 -19.04 -30.32
N TYR A 266 -20.10 -19.08 -30.26
CA TYR A 266 -19.31 -20.30 -30.48
C TYR A 266 -19.60 -21.37 -29.41
N HIS A 267 -19.73 -20.97 -28.15
CA HIS A 267 -20.05 -21.91 -27.06
C HIS A 267 -21.47 -22.49 -27.18
N GLY A 268 -22.42 -21.77 -27.78
CA GLY A 268 -23.76 -22.25 -28.15
C GLY A 268 -24.75 -22.51 -27.00
N ARG A 269 -24.30 -22.54 -25.74
CA ARG A 269 -25.16 -22.84 -24.57
C ARG A 269 -25.80 -21.64 -23.89
N VAL A 270 -25.52 -20.42 -24.34
CA VAL A 270 -26.05 -19.17 -23.76
C VAL A 270 -26.82 -18.39 -24.82
N THR A 271 -28.16 -18.38 -24.70
CA THR A 271 -29.04 -17.63 -25.60
C THR A 271 -28.81 -16.12 -25.46
N LYS A 272 -29.10 -15.36 -26.52
CA LYS A 272 -28.87 -13.90 -26.54
C LYS A 272 -29.60 -13.17 -25.41
N GLU A 273 -30.81 -13.60 -25.02
CA GLU A 273 -31.55 -12.94 -23.93
C GLU A 273 -30.95 -13.18 -22.55
N LYS A 274 -30.15 -14.25 -22.38
CA LYS A 274 -29.48 -14.60 -21.12
C LYS A 274 -28.06 -14.04 -21.03
N ARG A 275 -27.63 -13.26 -22.03
CA ARG A 275 -26.33 -12.60 -22.01
C ARG A 275 -26.41 -11.37 -21.11
N PRO A 276 -25.50 -11.25 -20.13
CA PRO A 276 -25.49 -10.12 -19.23
C PRO A 276 -25.06 -8.86 -19.97
N ASN A 277 -25.70 -7.72 -19.70
CA ASN A 277 -25.25 -6.38 -20.11
C ASN A 277 -24.04 -5.90 -19.27
N GLY A 278 -23.10 -6.81 -18.98
CA GLY A 278 -21.95 -6.56 -18.11
C GLY A 278 -20.70 -6.16 -18.89
N ASN A 279 -19.71 -5.62 -18.17
CA ASN A 279 -18.41 -5.28 -18.75
C ASN A 279 -17.60 -6.55 -19.10
N ALA A 280 -17.55 -6.88 -20.39
CA ALA A 280 -16.82 -8.04 -20.94
C ALA A 280 -15.33 -8.07 -20.57
N PHE A 281 -14.68 -6.92 -20.35
CA PHE A 281 -13.26 -6.86 -19.96
C PHE A 281 -12.96 -7.59 -18.64
N LYS A 282 -13.94 -7.72 -17.74
CA LYS A 282 -13.75 -8.38 -16.43
C LYS A 282 -13.65 -9.91 -16.53
N SER A 283 -14.16 -10.47 -17.62
CA SER A 283 -14.27 -11.93 -17.82
C SER A 283 -13.18 -12.49 -18.72
N ILE A 284 -12.35 -11.63 -19.32
CA ILE A 284 -11.28 -12.01 -20.24
C ILE A 284 -9.93 -11.77 -19.57
N ARG A 285 -9.10 -12.81 -19.55
CA ARG A 285 -7.71 -12.78 -19.07
C ARG A 285 -6.74 -12.86 -20.23
N LEU A 286 -5.58 -12.23 -20.09
CA LEU A 286 -4.50 -12.26 -21.05
C LEU A 286 -3.35 -13.11 -20.50
N VAL A 287 -2.88 -14.05 -21.30
CA VAL A 287 -1.70 -14.87 -21.00
C VAL A 287 -0.68 -14.63 -22.11
N ARG A 288 0.55 -14.29 -21.74
CA ARG A 288 1.67 -14.06 -22.67
C ARG A 288 2.84 -14.93 -22.26
N ASN A 289 3.37 -15.74 -23.17
CA ASN A 289 4.50 -16.64 -22.90
C ASN A 289 4.30 -17.51 -21.63
N ASN A 290 3.11 -18.10 -21.47
CA ASN A 290 2.70 -18.86 -20.27
C ASN A 290 2.68 -18.08 -18.94
N LYS A 291 2.85 -16.75 -18.97
CA LYS A 291 2.67 -15.87 -17.82
C LYS A 291 1.28 -15.23 -17.86
N ASP A 292 0.54 -15.36 -16.76
CA ASP A 292 -0.74 -14.68 -16.58
C ASP A 292 -0.48 -13.18 -16.39
N MET A 293 -0.98 -12.37 -17.33
CA MET A 293 -0.86 -10.91 -17.30
C MET A 293 -2.03 -10.27 -16.55
N GLY A 294 -3.04 -11.05 -16.14
CA GLY A 294 -4.23 -10.56 -15.46
C GLY A 294 -5.42 -10.38 -16.40
N ARG A 295 -6.49 -9.74 -15.89
CA ARG A 295 -7.69 -9.47 -16.70
C ARG A 295 -7.44 -8.28 -17.61
N LEU A 296 -8.09 -8.25 -18.77
CA LEU A 296 -8.04 -7.07 -19.64
C LEU A 296 -8.55 -5.81 -18.89
N PHE A 297 -9.48 -5.99 -17.96
CA PHE A 297 -9.93 -4.92 -17.07
C PHE A 297 -8.83 -4.36 -16.14
N ASP A 298 -7.91 -5.20 -15.67
CA ASP A 298 -6.83 -4.79 -14.78
C ASP A 298 -5.67 -4.21 -15.59
N ILE A 299 -5.37 -4.81 -16.75
CA ILE A 299 -4.32 -4.35 -17.68
C ILE A 299 -4.63 -2.95 -18.21
N ARG A 300 -5.90 -2.66 -18.55
CA ARG A 300 -6.29 -1.31 -18.98
C ARG A 300 -6.30 -0.28 -17.83
N LYS A 301 -6.40 -0.73 -16.59
CA LYS A 301 -6.38 0.15 -15.40
C LYS A 301 -4.98 0.62 -15.06
N GLY A 302 -3.95 -0.18 -15.32
CA GLY A 302 -2.55 0.23 -15.11
C GLY A 302 -2.03 1.33 -16.06
N LEU A 303 -2.90 1.91 -16.89
CA LEU A 303 -2.62 3.04 -17.79
C LEU A 303 -3.33 4.33 -17.38
N LEU A 304 -4.21 4.28 -16.38
CA LEU A 304 -4.88 5.42 -15.77
C LEU A 304 -4.26 5.66 -14.39
#